data_AF-A0A7Y7HWA3-F1
#
_entry.id   AF-A0A7Y7HWA3-F1
#
_cell.length_a   1.000
_cell.length_b   1.000
_cell.length_c   1.000
_cell.angle_alpha   90.00
_cell.angle_beta   90.00
_cell.angle_gamma   90.00
#
_symmetry.space_group_name_H-M   'P 1'
#
loop_
_entity.id
_entity.type
_entity.pdbx_description
1 polymer ?
#
loop_
_entity_poly.entity_id
_entity_poly.type
_entity_poly.pdbx_seq_one_letter_code
_entity_poly.pdbx_strand_id
1 'polypeptide(L)'
;MAGAVSRKQWFALIVAVTLTAHYFFFRVPFVANDYGRNMAEWPLLADALISFPLLYYFMFRPSLKQFLTACLAIATAGVLAGRMLIPEESKQLWRGIEGYWLQLVLAEAALEIYLLVLVVRRVKALLRLSGNVDEALESAIHARFGKSGFAPFALFEMRIWYYGLFMRKGERLRYRGEQHFSYDKNDGNVSNQFAFIMVMLFELPLSHLMLHLMSVKPWVAWLADILTLWSMLYLVAEYRASQWRPVSLDREALLIRNGVFARDREIDYSMIESVVRCEENIRRQRGILRYRQFGRLNLEIRLREGAPHSKIYLSLDKPDAFIDALRQRLPA
;
A
#
# COMPACT_ATOMS: atom_id res chain seq x y z
N MET A 1 -41.80 -14.14 -16.33
CA MET A 1 -41.63 -12.69 -16.21
C MET A 1 -40.20 -12.36 -16.61
N ALA A 2 -39.98 -11.87 -17.83
CA ALA A 2 -38.65 -11.52 -18.30
C ALA A 2 -38.19 -10.22 -17.61
N GLY A 3 -37.07 -10.26 -16.90
CA GLY A 3 -36.51 -9.07 -16.27
C GLY A 3 -36.17 -8.02 -17.33
N ALA A 4 -36.71 -6.81 -17.19
CA ALA A 4 -36.44 -5.72 -18.12
C ALA A 4 -34.93 -5.43 -18.17
N VAL A 5 -34.38 -5.41 -19.38
CA VAL A 5 -32.95 -5.13 -19.62
C VAL A 5 -32.63 -3.70 -19.18
N SER A 6 -31.66 -3.54 -18.29
CA SER A 6 -31.23 -2.24 -17.78
C SER A 6 -30.56 -1.37 -18.85
N ARG A 7 -30.59 -0.04 -18.70
CA ARG A 7 -29.89 0.88 -19.61
C ARG A 7 -28.39 0.58 -19.75
N LYS A 8 -27.75 0.07 -18.68
CA LYS A 8 -26.35 -0.36 -18.68
C LYS A 8 -26.13 -1.58 -19.57
N GLN A 9 -27.01 -2.56 -19.50
CA GLN A 9 -26.97 -3.75 -20.37
C GLN A 9 -27.21 -3.36 -21.83
N TRP A 10 -28.13 -2.43 -22.11
CA TRP A 10 -28.35 -1.91 -23.46
C TRP A 10 -27.12 -1.17 -24.01
N PHE A 11 -26.51 -0.29 -23.22
CA PHE A 11 -25.28 0.40 -23.63
C PHE A 11 -24.16 -0.60 -23.95
N ALA A 12 -23.93 -1.57 -23.06
CA ALA A 12 -22.92 -2.60 -23.26
C ALA A 12 -23.21 -3.46 -24.51
N LEU A 13 -24.47 -3.80 -24.76
CA LEU A 13 -24.89 -4.56 -25.93
C LEU A 13 -24.62 -3.79 -27.22
N ILE A 14 -24.98 -2.50 -27.28
CA ILE A 14 -24.72 -1.65 -28.45
C ILE A 14 -23.22 -1.57 -28.72
N VAL A 15 -22.41 -1.29 -27.70
CA VAL A 15 -20.95 -1.24 -27.84
C VAL A 15 -20.40 -2.59 -28.33
N ALA A 16 -20.86 -3.71 -27.77
CA ALA A 16 -20.41 -5.04 -28.17
C ALA A 16 -20.77 -5.37 -29.62
N VAL A 17 -21.99 -5.04 -30.05
CA VAL A 17 -22.42 -5.23 -31.45
C VAL A 17 -21.59 -4.37 -32.40
N THR A 18 -21.34 -3.10 -32.05
CA THR A 18 -20.51 -2.21 -32.86
C THR A 18 -19.07 -2.70 -32.94
N LEU A 19 -18.46 -3.14 -31.83
CA LEU A 19 -17.10 -3.70 -31.85
C LEU A 19 -17.03 -5.00 -32.66
N THR A 20 -18.08 -5.83 -32.60
CA THR A 20 -18.19 -7.05 -33.42
C THR A 20 -18.28 -6.68 -34.90
N ALA A 21 -19.04 -5.65 -35.27
CA ALA A 21 -19.09 -5.15 -36.64
C ALA A 21 -17.72 -4.67 -37.12
N HIS A 22 -16.95 -3.97 -36.28
CA HIS A 22 -15.58 -3.59 -36.59
C HIS A 22 -14.66 -4.81 -36.75
N TYR A 23 -14.81 -5.83 -35.91
CA TYR A 23 -14.09 -7.09 -36.07
C TYR A 23 -14.34 -7.72 -37.46
N PHE A 24 -15.61 -7.80 -37.87
CA PHE A 24 -15.96 -8.29 -39.21
C PHE A 24 -15.43 -7.38 -40.32
N PHE A 25 -15.50 -6.06 -40.14
CA PHE A 25 -14.92 -5.08 -41.07
C PHE A 25 -13.43 -5.31 -41.35
N PHE A 26 -12.66 -5.63 -40.31
CA PHE A 26 -11.22 -5.85 -40.45
C PHE A 26 -10.83 -7.29 -40.84
N ARG A 27 -11.72 -8.28 -40.72
CA ARG A 27 -11.36 -9.71 -40.88
C ARG A 27 -12.06 -10.42 -42.03
N VAL A 28 -13.19 -9.93 -42.50
CA VAL A 28 -13.98 -10.57 -43.55
C VAL A 28 -14.02 -9.67 -44.78
N PRO A 29 -13.67 -10.16 -45.98
CA PRO A 29 -13.84 -9.40 -47.22
C PRO A 29 -15.32 -9.25 -47.59
N PHE A 30 -15.80 -8.02 -47.76
CA PHE A 30 -17.14 -7.73 -48.29
C PHE A 30 -17.20 -6.35 -48.93
N VAL A 31 -18.37 -5.95 -49.42
CA VAL A 31 -18.54 -4.72 -50.21
C VAL A 31 -18.07 -3.46 -49.47
N ALA A 32 -18.29 -3.35 -48.16
CA ALA A 32 -17.98 -2.10 -47.45
C ALA A 32 -16.47 -1.89 -47.17
N ASN A 33 -15.64 -2.95 -47.21
CA ASN A 33 -14.19 -2.84 -47.06
C ASN A 33 -13.45 -3.04 -48.40
N ASP A 34 -14.16 -2.89 -49.52
CA ASP A 34 -13.65 -3.14 -50.88
C ASP A 34 -12.93 -4.50 -50.98
N TYR A 35 -13.58 -5.54 -50.45
CA TYR A 35 -13.04 -6.91 -50.38
C TYR A 35 -11.65 -6.98 -49.72
N GLY A 36 -11.46 -6.19 -48.65
CA GLY A 36 -10.22 -6.14 -47.87
C GLY A 36 -9.17 -5.16 -48.38
N ARG A 37 -9.45 -4.39 -49.44
CA ARG A 37 -8.52 -3.36 -49.96
C ARG A 37 -8.58 -2.05 -49.18
N ASN A 38 -9.72 -1.76 -48.55
CA ASN A 38 -9.92 -0.53 -47.78
C ASN A 38 -10.24 -0.85 -46.32
N MET A 39 -9.24 -0.70 -45.45
CA MET A 39 -9.31 -0.97 -44.01
C MET A 39 -9.20 0.32 -43.21
N ALA A 40 -10.11 1.26 -43.46
CA ALA A 40 -10.10 2.57 -42.82
C ALA A 40 -10.23 2.45 -41.28
N GLU A 41 -9.29 3.06 -40.56
CA GLU A 41 -9.23 3.02 -39.08
C GLU A 41 -10.11 4.07 -38.40
N TRP A 42 -10.37 5.18 -39.09
CA TRP A 42 -11.05 6.35 -38.53
C TRP A 42 -12.48 6.08 -38.02
N PRO A 43 -13.29 5.13 -38.56
CA PRO A 43 -14.63 4.87 -38.03
C PRO A 43 -14.60 4.34 -36.59
N LEU A 44 -13.65 3.46 -36.27
CA LEU A 44 -13.47 2.96 -34.90
C LEU A 44 -13.06 4.09 -33.95
N LEU A 45 -12.20 4.99 -34.43
CA LEU A 45 -11.77 6.17 -33.66
C LEU A 45 -12.94 7.13 -33.42
N ALA A 46 -13.77 7.38 -34.44
CA ALA A 46 -14.96 8.21 -34.34
C ALA A 46 -15.96 7.62 -33.34
N ASP A 47 -16.15 6.31 -33.34
CA ASP A 47 -17.03 5.66 -32.37
C ASP A 47 -16.48 5.76 -30.93
N ALA A 48 -15.18 5.56 -30.74
CA ALA A 48 -14.53 5.68 -29.44
C ALA A 48 -14.54 7.11 -28.88
N LEU A 49 -14.36 8.13 -29.72
CA LEU A 49 -14.21 9.52 -29.28
C LEU A 49 -15.51 10.33 -29.31
N ILE A 50 -16.49 9.94 -30.13
CA ILE A 50 -17.69 10.74 -30.39
C ILE A 50 -18.95 9.90 -30.14
N SER A 51 -19.16 8.81 -30.90
CA SER A 51 -20.44 8.08 -30.87
C SER A 51 -20.75 7.47 -29.50
N PHE A 52 -19.80 6.73 -28.91
CA PHE A 52 -20.00 6.09 -27.61
C PHE A 52 -20.07 7.09 -26.44
N PRO A 53 -19.24 8.14 -26.36
CA PRO A 53 -19.43 9.21 -25.39
C PRO A 53 -20.79 9.90 -25.50
N LEU A 54 -21.24 10.26 -26.70
CA LEU A 54 -22.56 10.86 -26.90
C LEU A 54 -23.68 9.90 -26.51
N LEU A 55 -23.59 8.63 -26.89
CA LEU A 55 -24.53 7.60 -26.49
C LEU A 55 -24.59 7.48 -24.96
N TYR A 56 -23.44 7.47 -24.29
CA TYR A 56 -23.36 7.45 -22.83
C TYR A 56 -24.02 8.69 -22.21
N TYR A 57 -23.77 9.88 -22.76
CA TYR A 57 -24.40 11.12 -22.31
C TYR A 57 -25.92 11.07 -22.45
N PHE A 58 -26.45 10.66 -23.61
CA PHE A 58 -27.89 10.62 -23.86
C PHE A 58 -28.61 9.56 -23.01
N MET A 59 -27.99 8.41 -22.76
CA MET A 59 -28.60 7.32 -21.98
C MET A 59 -28.61 7.58 -20.47
N PHE A 60 -27.55 8.18 -19.93
CA PHE A 60 -27.33 8.30 -18.49
C PHE A 60 -27.41 9.73 -17.94
N ARG A 61 -27.34 10.76 -18.80
CA ARG A 61 -27.30 12.19 -18.43
C ARG A 61 -26.40 12.48 -17.21
N PRO A 62 -25.12 12.06 -17.26
CA PRO A 62 -24.18 12.20 -16.15
C PRO A 62 -23.83 13.66 -15.85
N SER A 63 -23.37 13.93 -14.64
CA SER A 63 -22.71 15.21 -14.32
C SER A 63 -21.44 15.39 -15.16
N LEU A 64 -20.99 16.64 -15.37
CA LEU A 64 -19.81 16.93 -16.21
C LEU A 64 -18.57 16.13 -15.81
N LYS A 65 -18.31 15.98 -14.51
CA LYS A 65 -17.17 15.18 -14.00
C LYS A 65 -17.31 13.69 -14.36
N GLN A 66 -18.50 13.13 -14.20
CA GLN A 66 -18.79 11.73 -14.55
C GLN A 66 -18.77 11.50 -16.06
N PHE A 67 -19.17 12.52 -16.84
CA PHE A 67 -19.09 12.48 -18.29
C PHE A 67 -17.64 12.44 -18.76
N LEU A 68 -16.80 13.38 -18.30
CA LEU A 68 -15.39 13.46 -18.69
C LEU A 68 -14.61 12.19 -18.31
N THR A 69 -14.87 11.63 -17.14
CA THR A 69 -14.26 10.36 -16.71
C THR A 69 -14.72 9.18 -17.58
N ALA A 70 -15.99 9.12 -17.96
CA ALA A 70 -16.49 8.11 -18.88
C ALA A 70 -15.90 8.28 -20.29
N CYS A 71 -15.79 9.50 -20.81
CA CYS A 71 -15.14 9.78 -22.10
C CYS A 71 -13.71 9.27 -22.11
N LEU A 72 -12.94 9.54 -21.05
CA LEU A 72 -11.56 9.04 -20.93
C LEU A 72 -11.51 7.51 -20.91
N ALA A 73 -12.39 6.87 -20.14
CA ALA A 73 -12.45 5.40 -20.07
C ALA A 73 -12.83 4.77 -21.42
N ILE A 74 -13.84 5.33 -22.10
CA ILE A 74 -14.31 4.85 -23.42
C ILE A 74 -13.22 5.06 -24.48
N ALA A 75 -12.57 6.23 -24.51
CA ALA A 75 -11.47 6.50 -25.43
C ALA A 75 -10.29 5.53 -25.22
N THR A 76 -9.92 5.29 -23.96
CA THR A 76 -8.86 4.34 -23.61
C THR A 76 -9.22 2.92 -24.06
N ALA A 77 -10.44 2.47 -23.77
CA ALA A 77 -10.94 1.16 -24.20
C ALA A 77 -10.99 1.05 -25.73
N GLY A 78 -11.39 2.11 -26.44
CA GLY A 78 -11.42 2.16 -27.89
C GLY A 78 -10.03 2.06 -28.54
N VAL A 79 -9.03 2.74 -27.98
CA VAL A 79 -7.63 2.60 -28.43
C VAL A 79 -7.12 1.17 -28.24
N LEU A 80 -7.40 0.55 -27.08
CA LEU A 80 -7.06 -0.84 -26.81
C LEU A 80 -7.78 -1.81 -27.78
N ALA A 81 -9.07 -1.56 -28.05
CA ALA A 81 -9.83 -2.35 -29.01
C ALA A 81 -9.24 -2.24 -30.42
N GLY A 82 -8.88 -1.04 -30.88
CA GLY A 82 -8.24 -0.85 -32.19
C GLY A 82 -6.89 -1.56 -32.30
N ARG A 83 -6.09 -1.60 -31.22
CA ARG A 83 -4.84 -2.36 -31.18
C ARG A 83 -5.04 -3.85 -31.42
N MET A 84 -6.15 -4.42 -30.94
CA MET A 84 -6.48 -5.85 -31.08
C MET A 84 -7.23 -6.18 -32.38
N LEU A 85 -8.10 -5.27 -32.83
CA LEU A 85 -9.00 -5.49 -33.96
C LEU A 85 -8.31 -5.22 -35.31
N ILE A 86 -7.52 -4.14 -35.39
CA ILE A 86 -6.90 -3.67 -36.64
C ILE A 86 -5.66 -4.54 -36.95
N PRO A 87 -5.56 -5.15 -38.14
CA PRO A 87 -4.37 -5.87 -38.58
C PRO A 87 -3.13 -4.97 -38.62
N GLU A 88 -1.97 -5.51 -38.23
CA GLU A 88 -0.72 -4.74 -38.13
C GLU A 88 -0.33 -4.04 -39.44
N GLU A 89 -0.63 -4.66 -40.58
CA GLU A 89 -0.33 -4.13 -41.92
C GLU A 89 -1.15 -2.88 -42.25
N SER A 90 -2.37 -2.77 -41.72
CA SER A 90 -3.29 -1.66 -41.99
C SER A 90 -3.25 -0.55 -40.94
N LYS A 91 -2.44 -0.67 -39.88
CA LYS A 91 -2.30 0.38 -38.86
C LYS A 91 -1.43 1.54 -39.38
N GLN A 92 -2.06 2.63 -39.76
CA GLN A 92 -1.42 3.91 -40.08
C GLN A 92 -1.61 4.91 -38.94
N LEU A 93 -2.86 5.14 -38.53
CA LEU A 93 -3.19 6.06 -37.44
C LEU A 93 -2.84 5.45 -36.09
N TRP A 94 -3.14 4.16 -35.88
CA TRP A 94 -2.87 3.47 -34.62
C TRP A 94 -1.37 3.35 -34.31
N ARG A 95 -0.49 3.24 -35.31
CA ARG A 95 0.97 3.24 -35.07
C ARG A 95 1.44 4.56 -34.45
N GLY A 96 0.86 5.68 -34.87
CA GLY A 96 1.13 6.98 -34.27
C GLY A 96 0.72 7.00 -32.80
N ILE A 97 -0.53 6.60 -32.51
CA ILE A 97 -1.08 6.53 -31.15
C ILE A 97 -0.27 5.58 -30.25
N GLU A 98 0.08 4.39 -30.77
CA GLU A 98 0.91 3.41 -30.07
C GLU A 98 2.34 3.93 -29.81
N GLY A 99 2.89 4.76 -30.70
CA GLY A 99 4.18 5.43 -30.49
C GLY A 99 4.20 6.41 -29.30
N TYR A 100 3.05 7.01 -28.98
CA TYR A 100 2.89 7.89 -27.82
C TYR A 100 2.67 7.15 -26.50
N TRP A 101 2.46 5.84 -26.52
CA TRP A 101 2.23 5.04 -25.31
C TRP A 101 3.35 5.21 -24.29
N LEU A 102 4.61 5.13 -24.74
CA LEU A 102 5.76 5.29 -23.85
C LEU A 102 5.79 6.69 -23.21
N GLN A 103 5.42 7.72 -23.96
CA GLN A 103 5.37 9.10 -23.45
C GLN A 103 4.25 9.28 -22.43
N LEU A 104 3.09 8.65 -22.64
CA LEU A 104 1.99 8.67 -21.68
C LEU A 104 2.37 7.97 -20.37
N VAL A 105 2.99 6.78 -20.46
CA VAL A 105 3.49 6.02 -19.31
C VAL A 105 4.55 6.84 -18.55
N LEU A 106 5.48 7.48 -19.27
CA LEU A 106 6.49 8.34 -18.64
C LEU A 106 5.87 9.57 -17.97
N ALA A 107 4.85 10.18 -18.58
CA ALA A 107 4.15 11.33 -17.99
C ALA A 107 3.36 10.95 -16.74
N GLU A 108 2.68 9.80 -16.75
CA GLU A 108 2.00 9.24 -15.58
C GLU A 108 2.98 8.95 -14.45
N ALA A 109 4.08 8.25 -14.75
CA ALA A 109 5.14 7.98 -13.78
C ALA A 109 5.75 9.28 -13.21
N ALA A 110 5.98 10.29 -14.06
CA ALA A 110 6.48 11.59 -13.62
C ALA A 110 5.48 12.33 -12.71
N LEU A 111 4.18 12.26 -13.01
CA LEU A 111 3.12 12.83 -12.17
C LEU A 111 3.06 12.13 -10.81
N GLU A 112 3.12 10.79 -10.79
CA GLU A 112 3.14 10.02 -9.55
C GLU A 112 4.37 10.38 -8.69
N ILE A 113 5.56 10.45 -9.30
CA ILE A 113 6.78 10.88 -8.62
C ILE A 113 6.63 12.31 -8.08
N TYR A 114 6.06 13.23 -8.86
CA TYR A 114 5.83 14.61 -8.42
C TYR A 114 4.89 14.68 -7.22
N LEU A 115 3.76 13.95 -7.26
CA LEU A 115 2.82 13.88 -6.15
C LEU A 115 3.46 13.26 -4.90
N LEU A 116 4.24 12.20 -5.06
CA LEU A 116 5.00 11.57 -3.98
C LEU A 116 6.00 12.56 -3.37
N VAL A 117 6.76 13.29 -4.19
CA VAL A 117 7.68 14.35 -3.72
C VAL A 117 6.93 15.43 -2.94
N LEU A 118 5.74 15.83 -3.39
CA LEU A 118 4.93 16.84 -2.71
C LEU A 118 4.45 16.35 -1.34
N VAL A 119 3.95 15.12 -1.26
CA VAL A 119 3.57 14.48 0.02
C VAL A 119 4.77 14.41 0.96
N VAL A 120 5.93 13.96 0.47
CA VAL A 120 7.17 13.88 1.24
C VAL A 120 7.59 15.25 1.77
N ARG A 121 7.54 16.29 0.94
CA ARG A 121 7.87 17.66 1.37
C ARG A 121 6.92 18.16 2.45
N ARG A 122 5.61 17.88 2.33
CA ARG A 122 4.60 18.25 3.33
C ARG A 122 4.81 17.52 4.65
N VAL A 123 5.06 16.21 4.60
CA VAL A 123 5.43 15.42 5.79
C VAL A 123 6.69 16.00 6.42
N LYS A 124 7.77 16.19 5.65
CA LYS A 124 9.03 16.74 6.16
C LYS A 124 8.86 18.13 6.79
N ALA A 125 7.97 18.97 6.27
CA ALA A 125 7.65 20.27 6.86
C ALA A 125 6.93 20.11 8.22
N LEU A 126 5.97 19.17 8.33
CA LEU A 126 5.30 18.85 9.59
C LEU A 126 6.26 18.28 10.63
N LEU A 127 7.20 17.43 10.20
CA LEU A 127 8.22 16.83 11.09
C LEU A 127 9.21 17.85 11.67
N ARG A 128 9.41 19.00 11.02
CA ARG A 128 10.26 20.08 11.56
C ARG A 128 9.64 20.79 12.75
N LEU A 129 8.33 20.65 12.98
CA LEU A 129 7.59 21.42 13.98
C LEU A 129 7.42 20.68 15.31
N SER A 130 7.23 19.36 15.30
CA SER A 130 6.87 18.60 16.52
C SER A 130 8.01 17.83 17.17
N GLY A 131 9.08 17.46 16.45
CA GLY A 131 10.13 16.54 16.93
C GLY A 131 9.65 15.10 17.18
N ASN A 132 8.35 14.90 17.45
CA ASN A 132 7.67 13.61 17.49
C ASN A 132 6.99 13.34 16.15
N VAL A 133 7.60 12.43 15.39
CA VAL A 133 7.18 12.09 14.03
C VAL A 133 5.90 11.27 14.03
N ASP A 134 5.75 10.35 14.97
CA ASP A 134 4.60 9.44 15.00
C ASP A 134 3.30 10.22 15.26
N GLU A 135 3.33 11.18 16.18
CA GLU A 135 2.19 12.06 16.46
C GLU A 135 1.86 12.99 15.30
N ALA A 136 2.87 13.49 14.60
CA ALA A 136 2.65 14.33 13.42
C ALA A 136 2.00 13.53 12.28
N LEU A 137 2.45 12.29 12.05
CA LEU A 137 1.85 11.38 11.07
C LEU A 137 0.42 11.02 11.46
N GLU A 138 0.18 10.67 12.71
CA GLU A 138 -1.15 10.34 13.23
C GLU A 138 -2.12 11.52 13.12
N SER A 139 -1.68 12.72 13.52
CA SER A 139 -2.47 13.95 13.40
C SER A 139 -2.81 14.29 11.94
N ALA A 140 -1.84 14.17 11.02
CA ALA A 140 -2.06 14.44 9.61
C ALA A 140 -3.06 13.45 8.97
N ILE A 141 -2.96 12.16 9.33
CA ILE A 141 -3.87 11.13 8.84
C ILE A 141 -5.27 11.32 9.43
N HIS A 142 -5.40 11.59 10.72
CA HIS A 142 -6.71 11.85 11.34
C HIS A 142 -7.35 13.15 10.83
N ALA A 143 -6.57 14.20 10.56
CA ALA A 143 -7.09 15.42 9.96
C ALA A 143 -7.69 15.17 8.55
N ARG A 144 -7.11 14.25 7.78
CA ARG A 144 -7.55 13.96 6.41
C ARG A 144 -8.66 12.91 6.33
N PHE A 145 -8.55 11.84 7.13
CA PHE A 145 -9.38 10.65 7.04
C PHE A 145 -10.29 10.43 8.25
N GLY A 146 -10.24 11.32 9.26
CA GLY A 146 -11.05 11.24 10.47
C GLY A 146 -10.84 9.93 11.25
N LYS A 147 -11.94 9.41 11.80
CA LYS A 147 -12.00 8.09 12.48
C LYS A 147 -12.38 6.95 11.52
N SER A 148 -12.16 7.11 10.21
CA SER A 148 -12.47 6.05 9.25
C SER A 148 -11.64 4.79 9.51
N GLY A 149 -12.18 3.62 9.16
CA GLY A 149 -11.45 2.34 9.25
C GLY A 149 -10.18 2.28 8.38
N PHE A 150 -10.02 3.22 7.46
CA PHE A 150 -8.83 3.36 6.61
C PHE A 150 -7.67 4.08 7.31
N ALA A 151 -7.95 4.92 8.33
CA ALA A 151 -6.92 5.70 9.01
C ALA A 151 -5.78 4.83 9.61
N PRO A 152 -6.03 3.69 10.27
CA PRO A 152 -4.95 2.82 10.76
C PRO A 152 -4.07 2.25 9.64
N PHE A 153 -4.66 1.88 8.51
CA PHE A 153 -3.91 1.38 7.35
C PHE A 153 -3.07 2.49 6.71
N ALA A 154 -3.63 3.69 6.55
CA ALA A 154 -2.91 4.83 6.02
C ALA A 154 -1.74 5.25 6.94
N LEU A 155 -1.94 5.22 8.26
CA LEU A 155 -0.88 5.49 9.23
C LEU A 155 0.23 4.42 9.15
N PHE A 156 -0.14 3.15 9.05
CA PHE A 156 0.78 2.05 8.83
C PHE A 156 1.65 2.30 7.58
N GLU A 157 1.01 2.56 6.44
CA GLU A 157 1.70 2.82 5.17
C GLU A 157 2.64 4.03 5.28
N MET A 158 2.17 5.15 5.85
CA MET A 158 3.00 6.35 6.02
C MET A 158 4.23 6.11 6.90
N ARG A 159 4.13 5.25 7.92
CA ARG A 159 5.27 4.86 8.75
C ARG A 159 6.26 4.01 7.97
N ILE A 160 5.79 3.09 7.12
CA ILE A 160 6.69 2.32 6.24
C ILE A 160 7.52 3.26 5.36
N TRP A 161 6.87 4.22 4.69
CA TRP A 161 7.58 5.21 3.88
C TRP A 161 8.54 6.06 4.70
N TYR A 162 8.12 6.53 5.88
CA TYR A 162 8.95 7.37 6.72
C TYR A 162 10.19 6.63 7.24
N TYR A 163 10.01 5.53 7.97
CA TYR A 163 11.11 4.77 8.54
C TYR A 163 11.96 4.11 7.45
N GLY A 164 11.34 3.61 6.37
CA GLY A 164 12.02 2.96 5.26
C GLY A 164 12.90 3.90 4.42
N LEU A 165 12.41 5.09 4.04
CA LEU A 165 13.11 5.97 3.09
C LEU A 165 13.52 7.34 3.65
N PHE A 166 12.73 7.95 4.52
CA PHE A 166 12.91 9.37 4.88
C PHE A 166 13.64 9.61 6.19
N MET A 167 13.61 8.65 7.11
CA MET A 167 14.30 8.72 8.38
C MET A 167 15.82 8.76 8.15
N ARG A 168 16.47 9.82 8.65
CA ARG A 168 17.92 10.05 8.52
C ARG A 168 18.67 10.06 9.86
N LYS A 169 18.04 10.61 10.91
CA LYS A 169 18.64 10.83 12.24
C LYS A 169 17.69 10.33 13.32
N GLY A 170 17.70 9.02 13.57
CA GLY A 170 16.81 8.35 14.52
C GLY A 170 17.00 8.83 15.95
N GLU A 171 18.23 9.14 16.32
CA GLU A 171 18.64 9.61 17.63
C GLU A 171 18.03 10.96 18.02
N ARG A 172 17.50 11.71 17.05
CA ARG A 172 16.84 13.00 17.28
C ARG A 172 15.33 12.90 17.44
N LEU A 173 14.78 11.70 17.24
CA LEU A 173 13.34 11.47 17.38
C LEU A 173 12.94 11.60 18.84
N ARG A 174 11.87 12.34 19.07
CA ARG A 174 11.25 12.48 20.39
C ARG A 174 9.97 11.67 20.41
N TYR A 175 9.70 10.98 21.51
CA TYR A 175 8.50 10.20 21.68
C TYR A 175 7.79 10.61 22.97
N ARG A 176 6.46 10.53 22.99
CA ARG A 176 5.67 10.74 24.21
C ARG A 176 6.02 9.70 25.28
N GLY A 177 6.01 10.18 26.52
CA GLY A 177 6.37 9.46 27.74
C GLY A 177 7.61 10.05 28.42
N GLU A 178 7.72 9.80 29.71
CA GLU A 178 8.80 10.33 30.56
C GLU A 178 9.98 9.37 30.66
N GLN A 179 9.71 8.06 30.59
CA GLN A 179 10.71 7.00 30.61
C GLN A 179 10.55 6.12 29.36
N HIS A 180 11.67 5.75 28.76
CA HIS A 180 11.72 5.00 27.50
C HIS A 180 12.52 3.72 27.67
N PHE A 181 11.99 2.64 27.13
CA PHE A 181 12.58 1.30 27.17
C PHE A 181 12.72 0.76 25.76
N SER A 182 13.95 0.38 25.41
CA SER A 182 14.30 -0.20 24.13
C SER A 182 14.11 -1.73 24.13
N TYR A 183 14.05 -2.29 22.93
CA TYR A 183 13.91 -3.72 22.66
C TYR A 183 14.72 -4.15 21.43
N ASP A 184 15.67 -3.31 20.99
CA ASP A 184 16.44 -3.55 19.78
C ASP A 184 17.48 -4.65 19.97
N LYS A 185 18.02 -4.78 21.19
CA LYS A 185 19.15 -5.69 21.48
C LYS A 185 18.70 -7.03 22.03
N ASN A 186 17.51 -7.11 22.62
CA ASN A 186 17.01 -8.31 23.26
C ASN A 186 17.02 -9.49 22.29
N ASP A 187 17.79 -10.52 22.66
CA ASP A 187 18.01 -11.75 21.88
C ASP A 187 18.39 -11.49 20.40
N GLY A 188 19.12 -10.40 20.16
CA GLY A 188 19.57 -10.03 18.82
C GLY A 188 18.45 -9.56 17.88
N ASN A 189 17.32 -9.06 18.40
CA ASN A 189 16.15 -8.67 17.60
C ASN A 189 16.49 -7.86 16.34
N VAL A 190 17.16 -6.72 16.48
CA VAL A 190 17.54 -5.87 15.34
C VAL A 190 18.65 -6.48 14.48
N SER A 191 19.56 -7.26 15.08
CA SER A 191 20.60 -7.99 14.35
C SER A 191 20.00 -9.06 13.42
N ASN A 192 19.00 -9.79 13.91
CA ASN A 192 18.28 -10.82 13.15
C ASN A 192 17.48 -10.20 12.00
N GLN A 193 16.82 -9.07 12.26
CA GLN A 193 16.13 -8.29 11.22
C GLN A 193 17.11 -7.84 10.12
N PHE A 194 18.28 -7.31 10.51
CA PHE A 194 19.31 -6.89 9.56
C PHE A 194 19.84 -8.08 8.74
N ALA A 195 20.14 -9.21 9.38
CA ALA A 195 20.59 -10.42 8.70
C ALA A 195 19.57 -10.89 7.66
N PHE A 196 18.27 -10.87 7.99
CA PHE A 196 17.21 -11.23 7.05
C PHE A 196 17.14 -10.27 5.85
N ILE A 197 17.33 -8.96 6.07
CA ILE A 197 17.41 -7.96 4.99
C ILE A 197 18.60 -8.23 4.07
N MET A 198 19.77 -8.55 4.63
CA MET A 198 20.97 -8.88 3.85
C MET A 198 20.79 -10.17 3.04
N VAL A 199 20.18 -11.20 3.62
CA VAL A 199 19.90 -12.46 2.90
C VAL A 199 19.04 -12.20 1.67
N MET A 200 17.94 -11.44 1.79
CA MET A 200 17.13 -11.13 0.59
C MET A 200 17.88 -10.27 -0.42
N LEU A 201 18.72 -9.32 0.03
CA LEU A 201 19.51 -8.48 -0.88
C LEU A 201 20.44 -9.33 -1.77
N PHE A 202 21.08 -10.34 -1.19
CA PHE A 202 21.95 -11.27 -1.93
C PHE A 202 21.18 -12.32 -2.73
N GLU A 203 19.98 -12.70 -2.28
CA GLU A 203 19.12 -13.65 -2.98
C GLU A 203 18.51 -13.05 -4.25
N LEU A 204 18.17 -11.76 -4.25
CA LEU A 204 17.50 -11.08 -5.36
C LEU A 204 18.15 -11.29 -6.74
N PRO A 205 19.48 -11.07 -6.94
CA PRO A 205 20.09 -11.33 -8.25
C PRO A 205 20.08 -12.82 -8.61
N LEU A 206 20.15 -13.72 -7.63
CA LEU A 206 20.11 -15.16 -7.85
C LEU A 206 18.71 -15.60 -8.29
N SER A 207 17.66 -15.15 -7.61
CA SER A 207 16.28 -15.45 -7.97
C SER A 207 15.90 -14.87 -9.33
N HIS A 208 16.34 -13.65 -9.65
CA HIS A 208 16.17 -13.07 -10.98
C HIS A 208 16.82 -13.95 -12.07
N LEU A 209 18.08 -14.35 -11.87
CA LEU A 209 18.80 -15.21 -12.81
C LEU A 209 18.10 -16.57 -12.95
N MET A 210 17.67 -17.18 -11.84
CA MET A 210 16.94 -18.45 -11.87
C MET A 210 15.64 -18.34 -12.67
N LEU A 211 14.85 -17.29 -12.46
CA LEU A 211 13.63 -17.06 -13.25
C LEU A 211 13.96 -16.89 -14.74
N HIS A 212 15.00 -16.13 -15.07
CA HIS A 212 15.45 -16.01 -16.45
C HIS A 212 15.83 -17.38 -17.06
N LEU A 213 16.57 -18.22 -16.31
CA LEU A 213 16.99 -19.56 -16.76
C LEU A 213 15.82 -20.55 -16.90
N MET A 214 14.79 -20.43 -16.06
CA MET A 214 13.56 -21.21 -16.16
C MET A 214 12.69 -20.84 -17.37
N SER A 215 13.17 -19.91 -18.22
CA SER A 215 12.48 -19.45 -19.42
C SER A 215 11.07 -18.89 -19.14
N VAL A 216 10.85 -18.31 -17.95
CA VAL A 216 9.63 -17.52 -17.72
C VAL A 216 9.68 -16.24 -18.53
N LYS A 217 8.49 -15.69 -18.84
CA LYS A 217 8.38 -14.43 -19.59
C LYS A 217 9.20 -13.34 -18.87
N PRO A 218 10.02 -12.54 -19.57
CA PRO A 218 10.94 -11.59 -18.94
C PRO A 218 10.30 -10.65 -17.92
N TRP A 219 9.06 -10.20 -18.16
CA TRP A 219 8.33 -9.32 -17.25
C TRP A 219 8.03 -9.97 -15.88
N VAL A 220 7.98 -11.29 -15.79
CA VAL A 220 7.73 -12.02 -14.53
C VAL A 220 8.92 -11.89 -13.59
N ALA A 221 10.15 -11.96 -14.11
CA ALA A 221 11.37 -11.75 -13.31
C ALA A 221 11.41 -10.32 -12.76
N TRP A 222 11.11 -9.32 -13.60
CA TRP A 222 11.01 -7.93 -13.16
C TRP A 222 9.90 -7.69 -12.13
N LEU A 223 8.73 -8.33 -12.30
CA LEU A 223 7.67 -8.22 -11.31
C LEU A 223 8.09 -8.82 -9.97
N ALA A 224 8.77 -9.97 -9.98
CA ALA A 224 9.31 -10.61 -8.78
C ALA A 224 10.33 -9.70 -8.07
N ASP A 225 11.23 -9.05 -8.83
CA ASP A 225 12.18 -8.09 -8.27
C ASP A 225 11.47 -6.91 -7.62
N ILE A 226 10.49 -6.31 -8.29
CA ILE A 226 9.74 -5.16 -7.77
C ILE A 226 9.05 -5.53 -6.46
N LEU A 227 8.38 -6.69 -6.41
CA LEU A 227 7.72 -7.19 -5.20
C LEU A 227 8.71 -7.50 -4.07
N THR A 228 9.89 -8.01 -4.42
CA THR A 228 10.97 -8.29 -3.46
C THR A 228 11.53 -6.99 -2.89
N LEU A 229 11.85 -6.01 -3.73
CA LEU A 229 12.29 -4.68 -3.31
C LEU A 229 11.24 -3.97 -2.45
N TRP A 230 9.97 -4.11 -2.80
CA TRP A 230 8.86 -3.58 -2.00
C TRP A 230 8.79 -4.24 -0.61
N SER A 231 8.94 -5.55 -0.55
CA SER A 231 8.98 -6.31 0.71
C SER A 231 10.20 -5.93 1.56
N MET A 232 11.36 -5.73 0.92
CA MET A 232 12.58 -5.25 1.58
C MET A 232 12.39 -3.86 2.18
N LEU A 233 11.70 -2.94 1.49
CA LEU A 233 11.37 -1.62 2.04
C LEU A 233 10.60 -1.73 3.36
N TYR A 234 9.61 -2.63 3.42
CA TYR A 234 8.83 -2.89 4.63
C TYR A 234 9.71 -3.40 5.77
N LEU A 235 10.65 -4.29 5.48
CA LEU A 235 11.57 -4.86 6.46
C LEU A 235 12.62 -3.84 6.94
N VAL A 236 13.12 -2.98 6.05
CA VAL A 236 13.98 -1.85 6.43
C VAL A 236 13.25 -0.87 7.34
N ALA A 237 11.98 -0.60 7.07
CA ALA A 237 11.15 0.24 7.92
C ALA A 237 10.95 -0.39 9.31
N GLU A 238 10.65 -1.69 9.38
CA GLU A 238 10.55 -2.43 10.64
C GLU A 238 11.88 -2.42 11.43
N TYR A 239 13.00 -2.68 10.76
CA TYR A 239 14.35 -2.63 11.34
C TYR A 239 14.65 -1.28 11.98
N ARG A 240 14.44 -0.19 11.24
CA ARG A 240 14.68 1.17 11.76
C ARG A 240 13.69 1.55 12.86
N ALA A 241 12.42 1.19 12.72
CA ALA A 241 11.44 1.45 13.77
C ALA A 241 11.76 0.71 15.07
N SER A 242 12.23 -0.53 14.98
CA SER A 242 12.61 -1.35 16.14
C SER A 242 13.78 -0.75 16.94
N GLN A 243 14.68 -0.03 16.26
CA GLN A 243 15.80 0.66 16.89
C GLN A 243 15.40 1.91 17.67
N TRP A 244 14.38 2.64 17.17
CA TRP A 244 14.15 4.00 17.61
C TRP A 244 12.77 4.27 18.23
N ARG A 245 11.78 3.39 18.05
CA ARG A 245 10.45 3.54 18.64
C ARG A 245 10.38 2.82 19.99
N PRO A 246 10.55 3.50 21.14
CA PRO A 246 10.56 2.84 22.44
C PRO A 246 9.15 2.51 22.94
N VAL A 247 9.09 1.53 23.84
CA VAL A 247 7.98 1.42 24.78
C VAL A 247 8.18 2.51 25.84
N SER A 248 7.15 3.33 26.07
CA SER A 248 7.26 4.46 26.99
C SER A 248 6.29 4.35 28.16
N LEU A 249 6.72 4.83 29.31
CA LEU A 249 5.83 5.12 30.45
C LEU A 249 5.52 6.62 30.45
N ASP A 250 4.25 6.95 30.27
CA ASP A 250 3.75 8.33 30.40
C ASP A 250 3.10 8.54 31.78
N ARG A 251 2.64 9.76 32.08
CA ARG A 251 2.01 10.07 33.38
C ARG A 251 0.76 9.25 33.67
N GLU A 252 -0.05 9.03 32.65
CA GLU A 252 -1.38 8.41 32.78
C GLU A 252 -1.43 6.97 32.24
N ALA A 253 -0.54 6.63 31.30
CA ALA A 253 -0.63 5.39 30.56
C ALA A 253 0.72 4.80 30.13
N LEU A 254 0.72 3.49 29.93
CA LEU A 254 1.74 2.73 29.24
C LEU A 254 1.55 2.83 27.72
N LEU A 255 2.57 3.28 27.01
CA LEU A 255 2.57 3.47 25.55
C LEU A 255 3.41 2.37 24.89
N ILE A 256 2.75 1.39 24.28
CA ILE A 256 3.40 0.26 23.61
C ILE A 256 3.56 0.59 22.13
N ARG A 257 4.82 0.74 21.70
CA ARG A 257 5.25 0.90 20.30
C ARG A 257 6.26 -0.19 20.00
N ASN A 258 6.02 -1.00 18.96
CA ASN A 258 6.85 -2.17 18.66
C ASN A 258 6.98 -2.37 17.14
N GLY A 259 8.03 -1.80 16.55
CA GLY A 259 8.23 -1.79 15.09
C GLY A 259 7.17 -0.95 14.37
N VAL A 260 7.03 -1.09 13.07
CA VAL A 260 5.95 -0.50 12.27
C VAL A 260 4.75 -1.46 12.13
N PHE A 261 5.00 -2.77 12.11
CA PHE A 261 3.94 -3.76 11.87
C PHE A 261 2.94 -3.89 13.03
N ALA A 262 3.38 -3.66 14.27
CA ALA A 262 2.48 -3.73 15.40
C ALA A 262 1.69 -2.43 15.55
N ARG A 263 0.38 -2.56 15.78
CA ARG A 263 -0.45 -1.42 16.13
C ARG A 263 -0.04 -0.89 17.50
N ASP A 264 0.18 0.42 17.57
CA ASP A 264 0.45 1.12 18.82
C ASP A 264 -0.74 1.00 19.77
N ARG A 265 -0.44 0.92 21.07
CA ARG A 265 -1.45 0.87 22.11
C ARG A 265 -1.09 1.77 23.26
N GLU A 266 -2.11 2.44 23.78
CA GLU A 266 -2.08 3.20 25.01
C GLU A 266 -2.95 2.45 26.03
N ILE A 267 -2.37 2.15 27.19
CA ILE A 267 -3.01 1.36 28.24
C ILE A 267 -2.92 2.15 29.53
N ASP A 268 -4.07 2.56 30.04
CA ASP A 268 -4.20 3.25 31.32
C ASP A 268 -3.68 2.35 32.46
N TYR A 269 -2.94 2.93 33.41
CA TYR A 269 -2.40 2.17 34.55
C TYR A 269 -3.48 1.52 35.41
N SER A 270 -4.69 2.10 35.46
CA SER A 270 -5.84 1.51 36.14
C SER A 270 -6.25 0.14 35.58
N MET A 271 -5.98 -0.13 34.30
CA MET A 271 -6.28 -1.41 33.66
C MET A 271 -5.23 -2.48 33.93
N ILE A 272 -4.06 -2.11 34.47
CA ILE A 272 -2.96 -3.04 34.73
C ILE A 272 -3.12 -3.61 36.14
N GLU A 273 -3.16 -4.94 36.22
CA GLU A 273 -3.25 -5.68 37.48
C GLU A 273 -1.86 -5.94 38.05
N SER A 274 -0.95 -6.48 37.22
CA SER A 274 0.40 -6.82 37.65
C SER A 274 1.37 -6.93 36.48
N VAL A 275 2.65 -6.80 36.79
CA VAL A 275 3.75 -7.04 35.86
C VAL A 275 4.78 -7.98 36.47
N VAL A 276 5.16 -9.01 35.71
CA VAL A 276 6.10 -10.05 36.12
C VAL A 276 7.04 -10.43 34.99
N ARG A 277 8.18 -11.01 35.35
CA ARG A 277 9.10 -11.65 34.40
C ARG A 277 8.39 -12.83 33.72
N CYS A 278 8.65 -12.98 32.43
CA CYS A 278 8.21 -14.13 31.65
C CYS A 278 9.46 -14.92 31.21
N GLU A 279 9.53 -16.20 31.54
CA GLU A 279 10.66 -17.06 31.12
C GLU A 279 10.28 -18.00 29.99
N GLU A 280 8.97 -18.21 29.79
CA GLU A 280 8.44 -19.17 28.83
C GLU A 280 8.08 -18.55 27.48
N ASN A 281 8.25 -19.35 26.44
CA ASN A 281 7.85 -18.98 25.10
C ASN A 281 6.34 -19.22 24.91
N ILE A 282 5.54 -18.16 25.06
CA ILE A 282 4.09 -18.26 24.96
C ILE A 282 3.61 -18.37 23.50
N ARG A 283 2.73 -19.36 23.25
CA ARG A 283 2.05 -19.58 21.96
C ARG A 283 0.97 -18.52 21.73
N ARG A 284 0.65 -18.25 20.45
CA ARG A 284 -0.45 -17.33 20.10
C ARG A 284 -1.79 -17.94 20.51
N GLN A 285 -2.57 -17.20 21.27
CA GLN A 285 -3.90 -17.60 21.74
C GLN A 285 -4.83 -16.39 21.78
N ARG A 286 -6.16 -16.63 21.74
CA ARG A 286 -7.16 -15.57 21.83
C ARG A 286 -7.06 -14.90 23.20
N GLY A 287 -7.15 -13.56 23.21
CA GLY A 287 -7.06 -12.77 24.45
C GLY A 287 -5.63 -12.40 24.88
N ILE A 288 -4.60 -12.91 24.19
CA ILE A 288 -3.20 -12.61 24.48
C ILE A 288 -2.61 -11.71 23.38
N LEU A 289 -1.95 -10.62 23.78
CA LEU A 289 -1.11 -9.83 22.89
C LEU A 289 0.36 -10.16 23.07
N ARG A 290 1.10 -10.17 21.97
CA ARG A 290 2.51 -10.57 21.96
C ARG A 290 3.35 -9.64 21.09
N TYR A 291 4.25 -8.91 21.72
CA TYR A 291 5.20 -8.00 21.09
C TYR A 291 6.61 -8.58 21.22
N ARG A 292 6.92 -9.54 20.35
CA ARG A 292 8.21 -10.27 20.35
C ARG A 292 9.19 -9.78 19.30
N GLN A 293 8.71 -9.52 18.09
CA GLN A 293 9.53 -9.45 16.87
C GLN A 293 10.48 -10.66 16.77
N PHE A 294 11.78 -10.43 16.55
CA PHE A 294 12.83 -11.45 16.52
C PHE A 294 13.53 -11.65 17.87
N GLY A 295 13.07 -10.98 18.93
CA GLY A 295 13.60 -11.12 20.28
C GLY A 295 12.96 -12.26 21.09
N ARG A 296 13.27 -12.30 22.38
CA ARG A 296 12.65 -13.22 23.36
C ARG A 296 11.60 -12.50 24.20
N LEU A 297 10.47 -13.15 24.47
CA LEU A 297 9.57 -12.61 25.49
C LEU A 297 10.23 -12.69 26.86
N ASN A 298 10.20 -11.60 27.60
CA ASN A 298 10.76 -11.54 28.94
C ASN A 298 9.87 -10.84 29.97
N LEU A 299 8.71 -10.33 29.54
CA LEU A 299 7.73 -9.65 30.40
C LEU A 299 6.30 -10.13 30.13
N GLU A 300 5.54 -10.27 31.21
CA GLU A 300 4.09 -10.49 31.21
C GLU A 300 3.42 -9.34 31.98
N ILE A 301 2.48 -8.68 31.34
CA ILE A 301 1.58 -7.69 31.93
C ILE A 301 0.20 -8.33 31.96
N ARG A 302 -0.38 -8.46 33.17
CA ARG A 302 -1.75 -8.91 33.38
C ARG A 302 -2.67 -7.70 33.45
N LEU A 303 -3.78 -7.78 32.72
CA LEU A 303 -4.80 -6.74 32.70
C LEU A 303 -6.00 -7.17 33.53
N ARG A 304 -6.66 -6.19 34.16
CA ARG A 304 -7.86 -6.41 34.99
C ARG A 304 -9.04 -6.90 34.14
N GLU A 305 -10.01 -7.53 34.80
CA GLU A 305 -11.26 -7.94 34.17
C GLU A 305 -11.98 -6.74 33.54
N GLY A 306 -12.43 -6.89 32.28
CA GLY A 306 -13.03 -5.82 31.48
C GLY A 306 -12.10 -5.20 30.43
N ALA A 307 -10.79 -5.46 30.50
CA ALA A 307 -9.87 -5.09 29.43
C ALA A 307 -10.10 -5.94 28.15
N PRO A 308 -9.82 -5.39 26.94
CA PRO A 308 -10.03 -6.11 25.68
C PRO A 308 -9.13 -7.36 25.52
N HIS A 309 -8.06 -7.45 26.30
CA HIS A 309 -7.13 -8.56 26.34
C HIS A 309 -6.81 -8.88 27.80
N SER A 310 -6.54 -10.15 28.11
CA SER A 310 -6.21 -10.57 29.48
C SER A 310 -4.72 -10.41 29.80
N LYS A 311 -3.86 -10.65 28.81
CA LYS A 311 -2.39 -10.61 28.99
C LYS A 311 -1.68 -9.95 27.82
N ILE A 312 -0.60 -9.25 28.13
CA ILE A 312 0.31 -8.67 27.16
C ILE A 312 1.72 -9.15 27.47
N TYR A 313 2.38 -9.69 26.45
CA TYR A 313 3.77 -10.10 26.54
C TYR A 313 4.65 -9.15 25.75
N LEU A 314 5.72 -8.66 26.40
CA LEU A 314 6.70 -7.76 25.81
C LEU A 314 8.09 -8.41 25.76
N SER A 315 8.88 -7.91 24.83
CA SER A 315 10.31 -8.13 24.70
C SER A 315 10.98 -6.78 24.95
N LEU A 316 11.80 -6.66 25.99
CA LEU A 316 12.55 -5.43 26.31
C LEU A 316 14.03 -5.74 26.61
N ASP A 317 14.93 -4.78 26.43
CA ASP A 317 16.35 -4.96 26.72
C ASP A 317 16.64 -4.98 28.24
N LYS A 318 15.88 -4.21 29.01
CA LYS A 318 16.03 -4.06 30.47
C LYS A 318 14.70 -4.37 31.18
N PRO A 319 14.30 -5.65 31.27
CA PRO A 319 12.99 -6.02 31.81
C PRO A 319 12.81 -5.66 33.28
N ASP A 320 13.84 -5.79 34.14
CA ASP A 320 13.71 -5.48 35.58
C ASP A 320 13.50 -3.99 35.82
N ALA A 321 14.32 -3.16 35.16
CA ALA A 321 14.19 -1.71 35.25
C ALA A 321 12.79 -1.23 34.79
N PHE A 322 12.21 -1.90 33.78
CA PHE A 322 10.85 -1.64 33.35
C PHE A 322 9.81 -2.08 34.40
N ILE A 323 9.97 -3.27 34.98
CA ILE A 323 9.07 -3.78 36.03
C ILE A 323 9.03 -2.82 37.22
N ASP A 324 10.21 -2.40 37.70
CA ASP A 324 10.32 -1.53 38.87
C ASP A 324 9.70 -0.15 38.57
N ALA A 325 9.98 0.42 37.41
CA ALA A 325 9.40 1.69 36.98
C ALA A 325 7.88 1.62 36.78
N LEU A 326 7.37 0.52 36.22
CA LEU A 326 5.94 0.35 36.01
C LEU A 326 5.21 0.18 37.34
N ARG A 327 5.75 -0.61 38.29
CA ARG A 327 5.16 -0.81 39.62
C ARG A 327 5.00 0.49 40.41
N GLN A 328 5.94 1.42 40.28
CA GLN A 328 5.84 2.74 40.91
C GLN A 328 4.68 3.60 40.38
N ARG A 329 4.15 3.28 39.18
CA ARG A 329 3.05 4.01 38.53
C ARG A 329 1.71 3.31 38.66
N LEU A 330 1.67 2.08 39.18
CA LEU A 330 0.42 1.37 39.38
C LEU A 330 -0.35 1.97 40.57
N PRO A 331 -1.68 2.10 40.46
CA PRO A 331 -2.50 2.47 41.61
C PRO A 331 -2.36 1.39 42.70
N ALA A 332 -2.25 1.85 43.95
CA ALA A 332 -2.12 1.00 45.13
C ALA A 332 -3.32 0.05 45.31
#